data_AF-A0A5D9D8H8-F1
#
_entry.id   AF-A0A5D9D8H8-F1
#
_cell.length_a   1.000
_cell.length_b   1.000
_cell.length_c   1.000
_cell.angle_alpha   90.00
_cell.angle_beta   90.00
_cell.angle_gamma   90.00
#
_symmetry.space_group_name_H-M   'P 1'
#
loop_
_entity.id
_entity.type
_entity.pdbx_description
1 polymer ?
#
loop_
_entity_poly.entity_id
_entity_poly.type
_entity_poly.pdbx_seq_one_letter_code
_entity_poly.pdbx_strand_id
1 'polypeptide(L)'
;MASEIELKLALGASGPDALRRHPRLTVLPSRVSRLGNTYFDTPEGDLEATRCALRLRRDGERLLQTVKTRGQGGGGLSNRGEWEWPVEGPGLDHEGLAEIPPMAAFGQDVLARLEPRFVTDFTRETWLVEDDDAVIEVALDTGEIQAGERTAWIRELELELKQGAENALHALAATLAEHVPLRPSDTSKAARGGALLLGQWQLPEGGSPAAWLHRASVALDALSDTGDPAWRREAQAAFQCLAELGDDTASDALWLAKALDDDTWLNEAFGVHALSLSRKLPGDAALS
;
A
#
# COMPACT_ATOMS: atom_id res chain seq x y z
N MET A 1 6.12 20.28 -8.78
CA MET A 1 5.97 19.01 -8.04
C MET A 1 4.84 18.26 -8.72
N ALA A 2 5.11 17.11 -9.33
CA ALA A 2 4.05 16.29 -9.90
C ALA A 2 3.39 15.53 -8.76
N SER A 3 2.07 15.64 -8.61
CA SER A 3 1.30 14.75 -7.74
C SER A 3 1.13 13.43 -8.49
N GLU A 4 1.72 12.35 -7.97
CA GLU A 4 1.46 11.00 -8.46
C GLU A 4 0.10 10.54 -7.88
N ILE A 5 -0.74 9.96 -8.74
CA ILE A 5 -2.02 9.36 -8.35
C ILE A 5 -1.86 7.85 -8.53
N GLU A 6 -1.85 7.12 -7.42
CA GLU A 6 -1.68 5.66 -7.40
C GLU A 6 -2.87 4.98 -6.70
N LEU A 7 -3.33 3.84 -7.23
CA LEU A 7 -4.25 2.92 -6.55
C LEU A 7 -3.47 1.65 -6.14
N LYS A 8 -3.37 1.43 -4.83
CA LYS A 8 -2.69 0.28 -4.24
C LYS A 8 -3.67 -0.84 -3.90
N LEU A 9 -3.30 -2.05 -4.31
CA LEU A 9 -4.10 -3.27 -4.14
C LEU A 9 -3.25 -4.36 -3.49
N ALA A 10 -3.80 -5.08 -2.52
CA ALA A 10 -3.23 -6.31 -1.98
C ALA A 10 -3.77 -7.53 -2.74
N LEU A 11 -2.92 -8.53 -2.99
CA LEU A 11 -3.27 -9.73 -3.72
C LEU A 11 -3.30 -10.96 -2.82
N GLY A 12 -4.24 -11.87 -3.12
CA GLY A 12 -4.25 -13.22 -2.57
C GLY A 12 -3.05 -14.04 -3.04
N ALA A 13 -2.87 -15.23 -2.47
CA ALA A 13 -1.72 -16.08 -2.77
C ALA A 13 -1.57 -16.46 -4.25
N SER A 14 -2.68 -16.68 -4.96
CA SER A 14 -2.72 -16.96 -6.39
C SER A 14 -2.75 -15.70 -7.28
N GLY A 15 -2.88 -14.52 -6.67
CA GLY A 15 -3.08 -13.25 -7.38
C GLY A 15 -1.94 -12.87 -8.32
N PRO A 16 -0.66 -12.93 -7.92
CA PRO A 16 0.46 -12.65 -8.83
C PRO A 16 0.44 -13.48 -10.11
N ASP A 17 0.18 -14.78 -10.01
CA ASP A 17 0.14 -15.68 -11.16
C ASP A 17 -1.13 -15.52 -12.00
N ALA A 18 -2.25 -15.16 -11.37
CA ALA A 18 -3.47 -14.81 -12.09
C ALA A 18 -3.28 -13.51 -12.89
N LEU A 19 -2.64 -12.50 -12.29
CA LEU A 19 -2.36 -11.21 -12.93
C LEU A 19 -1.46 -11.37 -14.16
N ARG A 20 -0.36 -12.13 -14.05
CA ARG A 20 0.54 -12.40 -15.19
C ARG A 20 -0.16 -13.11 -16.36
N ARG A 21 -1.20 -13.90 -16.08
CA ARG A 21 -2.01 -14.61 -17.09
C ARG A 21 -3.20 -13.79 -17.58
N HIS A 22 -3.41 -12.58 -17.06
CA HIS A 22 -4.54 -11.77 -17.44
C HIS A 22 -4.42 -11.32 -18.91
N PRO A 23 -5.47 -11.47 -19.75
CA PRO A 23 -5.39 -11.16 -21.18
C PRO A 23 -4.89 -9.74 -21.49
N ARG A 24 -5.25 -8.78 -20.65
CA ARG A 24 -4.81 -7.38 -20.79
C ARG A 24 -3.30 -7.17 -20.61
N LEU A 25 -2.61 -8.06 -19.89
CA LEU A 25 -1.17 -7.93 -19.61
C LEU A 25 -0.33 -8.90 -20.45
N THR A 26 -0.85 -10.10 -20.76
CA THR A 26 -0.11 -11.11 -21.54
C THR A 26 0.34 -10.67 -22.93
N VAL A 27 -0.34 -9.67 -23.51
CA VAL A 27 -0.03 -9.12 -24.83
C VAL A 27 0.97 -7.96 -24.78
N LEU A 28 1.29 -7.46 -23.58
CA LEU A 28 2.14 -6.31 -23.37
C LEU A 28 3.56 -6.75 -22.98
N PRO A 29 4.60 -6.02 -23.41
CA PRO A 29 5.93 -6.25 -22.88
C PRO A 29 5.95 -5.93 -21.37
N SER A 30 6.65 -6.75 -20.59
CA SER A 30 6.91 -6.47 -19.18
C SER A 30 8.38 -6.12 -18.94
N ARG A 31 8.64 -5.32 -17.92
CA ARG A 31 9.98 -5.05 -17.40
C ARG A 31 10.10 -5.57 -15.99
N VAL A 32 11.15 -6.34 -15.72
CA VAL A 32 11.41 -6.90 -14.40
C VAL A 32 12.63 -6.21 -13.78
N SER A 33 12.52 -5.86 -12.50
CA SER A 33 13.60 -5.32 -11.68
C SER A 33 13.56 -5.93 -10.29
N ARG A 34 14.74 -6.12 -9.68
CA ARG A 34 14.84 -6.49 -8.26
C ARG A 34 15.16 -5.23 -7.46
N LEU A 35 14.36 -4.98 -6.43
CA LEU A 35 14.44 -3.79 -5.59
C LEU A 35 14.72 -4.21 -4.15
N GLY A 36 15.87 -3.77 -3.64
CA GLY A 36 16.24 -3.93 -2.24
C GLY A 36 16.17 -2.58 -1.54
N ASN A 37 15.40 -2.47 -0.46
CA ASN A 37 15.24 -1.23 0.29
C ASN A 37 15.62 -1.44 1.75
N THR A 38 16.37 -0.50 2.31
CA THR A 38 16.60 -0.37 3.75
C THR A 38 15.83 0.84 4.24
N TYR A 39 14.96 0.65 5.22
CA TYR A 39 14.19 1.72 5.85
C TYR A 39 14.90 2.19 7.13
N PHE A 40 14.86 3.50 7.36
CA PHE A 40 15.53 4.16 8.47
C PHE A 40 14.53 4.92 9.31
N ASP A 41 14.74 4.90 10.62
CA ASP A 41 14.02 5.68 11.62
C ASP A 41 14.90 5.78 12.87
N THR A 42 14.49 6.56 13.87
CA THR A 42 15.10 6.50 15.20
C THR A 42 14.66 5.24 15.94
N PRO A 43 15.36 4.85 17.02
CA PRO A 43 14.92 3.74 17.87
C PRO A 43 13.49 3.90 18.40
N GLU A 44 13.02 5.14 18.59
CA GLU A 44 11.68 5.47 19.09
C GLU A 44 10.62 5.59 17.98
N GLY A 45 10.99 5.54 16.70
CA GLY A 45 10.05 5.64 15.59
C GLY A 45 9.55 7.07 15.33
N ASP A 46 10.43 8.07 15.47
CA ASP A 46 10.06 9.48 15.31
C ASP A 46 9.51 9.79 13.90
N LEU A 47 10.06 9.18 12.85
CA LEU A 47 9.57 9.38 11.48
C LEU A 47 8.20 8.72 11.31
N GLU A 48 8.05 7.45 11.70
CA GLU A 48 6.78 6.71 11.62
C GLU A 48 5.66 7.41 12.39
N ALA A 49 5.94 7.96 13.57
CA ALA A 49 4.96 8.70 14.38
C ALA A 49 4.35 9.91 13.65
N THR A 50 5.07 10.48 12.69
CA THR A 50 4.60 11.58 11.83
C THR A 50 4.19 11.12 10.42
N ARG A 51 4.20 9.80 10.18
CA ARG A 51 3.95 9.15 8.88
C ARG A 51 4.93 9.62 7.81
N CYS A 52 6.19 9.75 8.19
CA CYS A 52 7.32 9.96 7.31
C CYS A 52 8.06 8.62 7.13
N ALA A 53 8.44 8.30 5.90
CA ALA A 53 9.20 7.11 5.58
C ALA A 53 10.48 7.49 4.84
N LEU A 54 11.62 7.15 5.43
CA LEU A 54 12.95 7.31 4.83
C LEU A 54 13.49 5.94 4.42
N ARG A 55 13.98 5.83 3.18
CA ARG A 55 14.65 4.62 2.70
C ARG A 55 15.86 4.91 1.84
N LEU A 56 16.77 3.95 1.80
CA LEU A 56 17.73 3.76 0.72
C LEU A 56 17.27 2.59 -0.15
N ARG A 57 17.11 2.83 -1.45
CA ARG A 57 16.71 1.83 -2.45
C ARG A 57 17.88 1.53 -3.37
N ARG A 58 18.28 0.26 -3.44
CA ARG A 58 19.17 -0.26 -4.47
C ARG A 58 18.35 -0.65 -5.70
N ASP A 59 18.63 0.02 -6.81
CA ASP A 59 18.09 -0.28 -8.15
C ASP A 59 19.26 -0.54 -9.11
N GLY A 60 19.62 -1.82 -9.26
CA GLY A 60 20.83 -2.23 -9.94
C GLY A 60 22.10 -1.69 -9.25
N GLU A 61 22.87 -0.87 -9.97
CA GLU A 61 24.06 -0.20 -9.45
C GLU A 61 23.76 1.16 -8.79
N ARG A 62 22.54 1.68 -8.94
CA ARG A 62 22.14 2.96 -8.37
C ARG A 62 21.64 2.77 -6.94
N LEU A 63 21.97 3.74 -6.09
CA LEU A 63 21.42 3.87 -4.76
C LEU A 63 20.68 5.19 -4.65
N LEU A 64 19.40 5.12 -4.31
CA LEU A 64 18.50 6.25 -4.25
C LEU A 64 18.02 6.44 -2.81
N GLN A 65 18.14 7.65 -2.30
CA GLN A 65 17.54 8.06 -1.04
C GLN A 65 16.17 8.65 -1.31
N THR A 66 15.14 8.12 -0.65
CA THR A 66 13.75 8.57 -0.82
C THR A 66 13.16 8.93 0.53
N VAL A 67 12.55 10.11 0.63
CA VAL A 67 11.66 10.50 1.73
C VAL A 67 10.24 10.62 1.19
N LYS A 68 9.30 9.91 1.82
CA LYS A 68 7.87 9.99 1.55
C LYS A 68 7.15 10.45 2.81
N THR A 69 6.26 11.43 2.69
CA THR A 69 5.45 11.91 3.82
C THR A 69 4.03 11.38 3.77
N ARG A 70 3.23 11.73 4.78
CA ARG A 70 1.79 11.45 4.82
C ARG A 70 1.12 11.84 3.51
N GLY A 71 0.42 10.87 2.91
CA GLY A 71 -0.50 11.13 1.82
C GLY A 71 -1.92 11.43 2.31
N GLN A 72 -2.73 12.00 1.43
CA GLN A 72 -4.18 12.00 1.57
C GLN A 72 -4.77 10.93 0.64
N GLY A 73 -5.82 10.25 1.08
CA GLY A 73 -6.57 9.30 0.26
C GLY A 73 -7.35 8.24 1.05
N GLY A 74 -7.75 7.16 0.40
CA GLY A 74 -8.52 6.09 1.04
C GLY A 74 -9.06 5.10 0.02
N GLY A 75 -9.19 3.84 0.41
CA GLY A 75 -9.59 2.78 -0.53
C GLY A 75 -8.50 2.49 -1.56
N GLY A 76 -7.24 2.58 -1.16
CA GLY A 76 -6.04 2.31 -1.94
C GLY A 76 -5.48 3.50 -2.71
N LEU A 77 -6.27 4.58 -2.90
CA LEU A 77 -5.80 5.78 -3.60
C LEU A 77 -4.85 6.59 -2.71
N SER A 78 -3.70 7.04 -3.21
CA SER A 78 -2.77 7.89 -2.45
C SER A 78 -2.22 9.08 -3.26
N ASN A 79 -2.08 10.24 -2.60
CA ASN A 79 -1.34 11.42 -3.08
C ASN A 79 -0.46 11.96 -1.94
N ARG A 80 0.87 11.98 -2.12
CA ARG A 80 1.84 12.33 -1.07
C ARG A 80 3.05 13.11 -1.59
N GLY A 81 3.72 13.81 -0.68
CA GLY A 81 5.03 14.40 -0.93
C GLY A 81 6.11 13.32 -1.03
N GLU A 82 6.96 13.43 -2.06
CA GLU A 82 8.07 12.52 -2.31
C GLU A 82 9.31 13.32 -2.76
N TRP A 83 10.44 13.02 -2.14
CA TRP A 83 11.76 13.57 -2.48
C TRP A 83 12.70 12.39 -2.71
N GLU A 84 13.31 12.34 -3.90
CA GLU A 84 14.23 11.26 -4.28
C GLU A 84 15.49 11.83 -4.91
N TRP A 85 16.66 11.34 -4.49
CA TRP A 85 17.95 11.70 -5.08
C TRP A 85 18.98 10.57 -4.98
N PRO A 86 19.96 10.52 -5.89
CA PRO A 86 21.03 9.54 -5.83
C PRO A 86 22.03 9.82 -4.70
N VAL A 87 22.59 8.76 -4.12
CA VAL A 87 23.67 8.82 -3.13
C VAL A 87 24.83 7.92 -3.55
N GLU A 88 26.07 8.29 -3.20
CA GLU A 88 27.28 7.60 -3.67
C GLU A 88 27.62 6.31 -2.90
N GLY A 89 27.09 6.15 -1.68
CA GLY A 89 27.44 5.04 -0.79
C GLY A 89 26.27 4.58 0.09
N PRO A 90 26.41 3.46 0.81
CA PRO A 90 25.31 2.82 1.56
C PRO A 90 24.80 3.61 2.78
N GLY A 91 25.39 4.78 3.05
CA GLY A 91 24.97 5.67 4.14
C GLY A 91 23.91 6.67 3.67
N LEU A 92 23.20 7.23 4.64
CA LEU A 92 22.28 8.33 4.38
C LEU A 92 23.06 9.60 4.06
N ASP A 93 22.55 10.37 3.11
CA ASP A 93 22.97 11.76 2.91
C ASP A 93 22.23 12.66 3.91
N HIS A 94 22.83 12.84 5.09
CA HIS A 94 22.26 13.63 6.18
C HIS A 94 22.19 15.13 5.86
N GLU A 95 23.12 15.65 5.03
CA GLU A 95 23.10 17.05 4.61
C GLU A 95 21.90 17.30 3.71
N GLY A 96 21.70 16.47 2.67
CA GLY A 96 20.53 16.55 1.81
C GLY A 96 19.20 16.33 2.55
N LEU A 97 19.17 15.46 3.57
CA LEU A 97 17.99 15.33 4.44
C LEU A 97 17.69 16.63 5.18
N ALA A 98 18.69 17.30 5.74
CA ALA A 98 18.48 18.54 6.48
C ALA A 98 17.96 19.70 5.60
N GLU A 99 18.11 19.62 4.28
CA GLU A 99 17.65 20.64 3.34
C GLU A 99 16.18 20.49 2.93
N ILE A 100 15.61 19.27 3.01
CA ILE A 100 14.22 19.07 2.59
C ILE A 100 13.24 19.42 3.72
N PRO A 101 12.12 20.12 3.45
CA PRO A 101 11.19 20.60 4.47
C PRO A 101 10.70 19.56 5.49
N PRO A 102 10.30 18.33 5.11
CA PRO A 102 9.78 17.38 6.10
C PRO A 102 10.85 16.88 7.07
N MET A 103 12.10 16.77 6.62
CA MET A 103 13.19 16.25 7.45
C MET A 103 13.85 17.36 8.28
N ALA A 104 13.93 18.59 7.74
CA ALA A 104 14.39 19.77 8.47
C ALA A 104 13.56 20.02 9.75
N ALA A 105 12.26 19.70 9.73
CA ALA A 105 11.36 19.88 10.86
C ALA A 105 11.69 19.01 12.09
N PHE A 106 12.40 17.89 11.92
CA PHE A 106 12.82 17.03 13.03
C PHE A 106 14.06 17.54 13.77
N GLY A 107 14.85 18.41 13.13
CA GLY A 107 16.11 18.92 13.67
C GLY A 107 17.26 17.91 13.61
N GLN A 108 18.48 18.41 13.80
CA GLN A 108 19.71 17.64 13.61
C GLN A 108 19.86 16.48 14.62
N ASP A 109 19.35 16.64 15.84
CA ASP A 109 19.44 15.60 16.88
C ASP A 109 18.69 14.33 16.49
N VAL A 110 17.52 14.45 15.86
CA VAL A 110 16.75 13.30 15.35
C VAL A 110 17.46 12.68 14.15
N LEU A 111 17.91 13.51 13.20
CA LEU A 111 18.62 13.03 12.00
C LEU A 111 19.90 12.25 12.35
N ALA A 112 20.60 12.63 13.42
CA ALA A 112 21.81 11.96 13.89
C ALA A 112 21.54 10.58 14.54
N ARG A 113 20.28 10.28 14.88
CA ARG A 113 19.86 9.03 15.54
C ARG A 113 19.22 8.02 14.58
N LEU A 114 19.13 8.37 13.29
CA LEU A 114 18.58 7.49 12.27
C LEU A 114 19.42 6.23 12.13
N GLU A 115 18.78 5.07 12.22
CA GLU A 115 19.40 3.77 12.06
C GLU A 115 18.55 2.86 11.15
N PRO A 116 19.15 1.85 10.49
CA PRO A 116 18.38 0.84 9.78
C PRO A 116 17.39 0.14 10.71
N ARG A 117 16.12 0.05 10.29
CA ARG A 117 15.04 -0.55 11.10
C ARG A 117 14.55 -1.88 10.52
N PHE A 118 14.28 -1.90 9.23
CA PHE A 118 13.82 -3.08 8.51
C PHE A 118 14.19 -2.98 7.03
N VAL A 119 14.06 -4.09 6.32
CA VAL A 119 14.34 -4.15 4.88
C VAL A 119 13.14 -4.69 4.13
N THR A 120 13.09 -4.38 2.83
CA THR A 120 12.19 -5.05 1.88
C THR A 120 13.01 -5.49 0.69
N ASP A 121 12.81 -6.72 0.24
CA ASP A 121 13.44 -7.27 -0.96
C ASP A 121 12.32 -7.89 -1.81
N PHE A 122 12.11 -7.31 -3.00
CA PHE A 122 11.06 -7.76 -3.89
C PHE A 122 11.44 -7.60 -5.34
N THR A 123 10.79 -8.41 -6.17
CA THR A 123 10.80 -8.25 -7.62
C THR A 123 9.60 -7.41 -8.01
N ARG A 124 9.86 -6.32 -8.75
CA ARG A 124 8.85 -5.51 -9.41
C ARG A 124 8.79 -5.86 -10.88
N GLU A 125 7.61 -6.24 -11.35
CA GLU A 125 7.30 -6.43 -12.76
C GLU A 125 6.32 -5.34 -13.21
N THR A 126 6.66 -4.60 -14.26
CA THR A 126 5.84 -3.48 -14.75
C THR A 126 5.34 -3.69 -16.17
N TRP A 127 4.13 -3.20 -16.42
CA TRP A 127 3.50 -3.09 -17.74
C TRP A 127 2.98 -1.68 -17.93
N LEU A 128 2.94 -1.20 -19.17
CA LEU A 128 2.26 0.05 -19.52
C LEU A 128 0.97 -0.28 -20.25
N VAL A 129 -0.16 0.03 -19.62
CA VAL A 129 -1.50 -0.19 -20.17
C VAL A 129 -2.03 1.12 -20.72
N GLU A 130 -2.44 1.10 -21.98
CA GLU A 130 -3.08 2.25 -22.65
C GLU A 130 -4.57 1.94 -22.86
N ASP A 131 -5.44 2.80 -22.33
CA ASP A 131 -6.90 2.73 -22.45
C ASP A 131 -7.44 4.09 -22.93
N ASP A 132 -7.84 4.17 -24.19
CA ASP A 132 -8.37 5.39 -24.83
C ASP A 132 -7.47 6.63 -24.55
N ASP A 133 -7.88 7.48 -23.60
CA ASP A 133 -7.20 8.72 -23.21
C ASP A 133 -6.33 8.59 -21.94
N ALA A 134 -6.15 7.36 -21.42
CA ALA A 134 -5.40 7.07 -20.19
C ALA A 134 -4.20 6.16 -20.43
N VAL A 135 -3.12 6.44 -19.69
CA VAL A 135 -1.91 5.63 -19.63
C VAL A 135 -1.66 5.28 -18.18
N ILE A 136 -1.64 3.98 -17.88
CA ILE A 136 -1.51 3.45 -16.53
C ILE A 136 -0.29 2.55 -16.47
N GLU A 137 0.65 2.84 -15.56
CA GLU A 137 1.68 1.88 -15.20
C GLU A 137 1.09 0.88 -14.21
N VAL A 138 1.18 -0.40 -14.55
CA VAL A 138 0.77 -1.52 -13.71
C VAL A 138 2.04 -2.12 -13.12
N ALA A 139 2.21 -2.09 -11.80
CA ALA A 139 3.39 -2.62 -11.12
C ALA A 139 3.00 -3.74 -10.14
N LEU A 140 3.46 -4.96 -10.42
CA LEU A 140 3.33 -6.11 -9.52
C LEU A 140 4.60 -6.26 -8.68
N ASP A 141 4.44 -6.19 -7.37
CA ASP A 141 5.49 -6.45 -6.40
C ASP A 141 5.32 -7.82 -5.74
N THR A 142 6.37 -8.64 -5.80
CA THR A 142 6.42 -9.94 -5.12
C THR A 142 7.73 -10.11 -4.37
N GLY A 143 7.66 -10.36 -3.07
CA GLY A 143 8.85 -10.49 -2.21
C GLY A 143 8.50 -10.50 -0.74
N GLU A 144 9.34 -9.88 0.09
CA GLU A 144 9.15 -9.89 1.54
C GLU A 144 9.58 -8.57 2.23
N ILE A 145 8.98 -8.34 3.38
CA ILE A 145 9.41 -7.38 4.41
C ILE A 145 10.10 -8.20 5.50
N GLN A 146 11.27 -7.75 5.96
CA GLN A 146 11.97 -8.36 7.07
C GLN A 146 12.29 -7.31 8.14
N ALA A 147 11.76 -7.52 9.34
CA ALA A 147 11.94 -6.65 10.51
C ALA A 147 12.42 -7.49 11.72
N GLY A 148 13.74 -7.53 11.93
CA GLY A 148 14.37 -8.43 12.89
C GLY A 148 14.14 -9.90 12.50
N GLU A 149 13.57 -10.69 13.40
CA GLU A 149 13.24 -12.11 13.18
C GLU A 149 11.87 -12.33 12.52
N ARG A 150 11.09 -11.27 12.32
CA ARG A 150 9.74 -11.35 11.74
C ARG A 150 9.77 -11.00 10.26
N THR A 151 8.94 -11.70 9.49
CA THR A 151 8.78 -11.50 8.05
C THR A 151 7.31 -11.39 7.65
N ALA A 152 7.04 -10.69 6.55
CA ALA A 152 5.73 -10.59 5.94
C ALA A 152 5.84 -10.61 4.40
N TRP A 153 4.89 -11.25 3.72
CA TRP A 153 4.89 -11.36 2.26
C TRP A 153 4.47 -10.07 1.57
N ILE A 154 5.22 -9.63 0.57
CA ILE A 154 4.80 -8.60 -0.38
C ILE A 154 4.12 -9.30 -1.56
N ARG A 155 2.83 -9.03 -1.74
CA ARG A 155 2.00 -9.41 -2.89
C ARG A 155 1.09 -8.23 -3.18
N GLU A 156 1.64 -7.24 -3.86
CA GLU A 156 1.00 -5.93 -4.03
C GLU A 156 0.94 -5.56 -5.52
N LEU A 157 -0.13 -4.88 -5.92
CA LEU A 157 -0.30 -4.30 -7.24
C LEU A 157 -0.51 -2.81 -7.07
N GLU A 158 0.32 -2.02 -7.73
CA GLU A 158 0.20 -0.56 -7.79
C GLU A 158 -0.24 -0.19 -9.21
N LEU A 159 -1.32 0.59 -9.33
CA LEU A 159 -1.77 1.19 -10.59
C LEU A 159 -1.49 2.69 -10.53
N GLU A 160 -0.52 3.16 -11.30
CA GLU A 160 -0.11 4.57 -11.30
C GLU A 160 -0.60 5.27 -12.58
N LEU A 161 -1.32 6.38 -12.42
CA LEU A 161 -1.82 7.16 -13.56
C LEU A 161 -0.71 8.04 -14.12
N LYS A 162 -0.22 7.71 -15.32
CA LYS A 162 0.77 8.53 -16.04
C LYS A 162 0.11 9.63 -16.88
N GLN A 163 -1.08 9.34 -17.42
CA GLN A 163 -1.91 10.27 -18.18
C GLN A 163 -3.38 9.86 -18.08
N GLY A 164 -4.31 10.82 -18.16
CA GLY A 164 -5.75 10.57 -18.21
C GLY A 164 -6.47 10.99 -16.93
N ALA A 165 -7.65 10.40 -16.69
CA ALA A 165 -8.48 10.67 -15.52
C ALA A 165 -8.37 9.53 -14.48
N GLU A 166 -8.46 9.87 -13.20
CA GLU A 166 -8.38 8.94 -12.06
C GLU A 166 -9.37 7.76 -12.17
N ASN A 167 -10.56 7.99 -12.72
CA ASN A 167 -11.56 6.94 -12.96
C ASN A 167 -11.02 5.76 -13.79
N ALA A 168 -9.99 5.98 -14.62
CA ALA A 168 -9.35 4.91 -15.38
C ALA A 168 -8.65 3.89 -14.47
N LEU A 169 -8.08 4.32 -13.33
CA LEU A 169 -7.49 3.40 -12.34
C LEU A 169 -8.54 2.46 -11.76
N HIS A 170 -9.70 3.02 -11.35
CA HIS A 170 -10.80 2.22 -10.81
C HIS A 170 -11.42 1.29 -11.86
N ALA A 171 -11.53 1.72 -13.12
CA ALA A 171 -12.03 0.89 -14.21
C ALA A 171 -11.09 -0.29 -14.51
N LEU A 172 -9.78 -0.04 -14.57
CA LEU A 172 -8.78 -1.10 -14.73
C LEU A 172 -8.80 -2.06 -13.54
N ALA A 173 -8.79 -1.54 -12.30
CA ALA A 173 -8.84 -2.37 -11.09
C ALA A 173 -10.09 -3.28 -11.06
N ALA A 174 -11.26 -2.74 -11.41
CA ALA A 174 -12.50 -3.52 -11.50
C ALA A 174 -12.39 -4.65 -12.53
N THR A 175 -11.83 -4.36 -13.71
CA THR A 175 -11.59 -5.37 -14.76
C THR A 175 -10.66 -6.48 -14.29
N LEU A 176 -9.57 -6.12 -13.60
CA LEU A 176 -8.61 -7.10 -13.08
C LEU A 176 -9.23 -7.98 -11.99
N ALA A 177 -10.05 -7.40 -11.10
CA ALA A 177 -10.68 -8.11 -9.99
C ALA A 177 -11.64 -9.22 -10.42
N GLU A 178 -12.17 -9.19 -11.65
CA GLU A 178 -13.00 -10.26 -12.20
C GLU A 178 -12.26 -11.61 -12.32
N HIS A 179 -10.93 -11.58 -12.40
CA HIS A 179 -10.09 -12.77 -12.62
C HIS A 179 -8.89 -12.87 -11.68
N VAL A 180 -8.66 -11.85 -10.86
CA VAL A 180 -7.51 -11.77 -9.96
C VAL A 180 -8.02 -11.51 -8.55
N PRO A 181 -7.70 -12.36 -7.55
CA PRO A 181 -8.06 -12.12 -6.16
C PRO A 181 -7.23 -10.96 -5.60
N LEU A 182 -7.80 -9.76 -5.65
CA LEU A 182 -7.18 -8.52 -5.20
C LEU A 182 -8.18 -7.65 -4.43
N ARG A 183 -7.69 -6.73 -3.60
CA ARG A 183 -8.52 -5.74 -2.89
C ARG A 183 -7.77 -4.44 -2.69
N PRO A 184 -8.44 -3.30 -2.46
CA PRO A 184 -7.80 -2.10 -1.92
C PRO A 184 -6.94 -2.38 -0.69
N SER A 185 -5.79 -1.70 -0.60
CA SER A 185 -4.91 -1.71 0.56
C SER A 185 -4.40 -0.30 0.83
N ASP A 186 -4.58 0.16 2.06
CA ASP A 186 -4.21 1.50 2.50
C ASP A 186 -2.86 1.53 3.24
N THR A 187 -2.32 0.36 3.62
CA THR A 187 -1.10 0.29 4.43
C THR A 187 0.15 0.29 3.55
N SER A 188 1.02 1.27 3.73
CA SER A 188 2.30 1.33 3.02
C SER A 188 3.25 0.19 3.44
N LYS A 189 4.22 -0.19 2.58
CA LYS A 189 5.28 -1.14 2.96
C LYS A 189 6.06 -0.67 4.19
N ALA A 190 6.17 0.65 4.37
CA ALA A 190 6.83 1.26 5.52
C ALA A 190 6.03 1.02 6.83
N ALA A 191 4.74 1.34 6.83
CA ALA A 191 3.85 1.11 7.97
C ALA A 191 3.74 -0.39 8.31
N ARG A 192 3.69 -1.26 7.29
CA ARG A 192 3.77 -2.73 7.50
C ARG A 192 5.07 -3.15 8.19
N GLY A 193 6.21 -2.60 7.75
CA GLY A 193 7.52 -2.85 8.35
C GLY A 193 7.64 -2.35 9.79
N GLY A 194 7.10 -1.16 10.09
CA GLY A 194 7.01 -0.61 11.44
C GLY A 194 6.14 -1.47 12.36
N ALA A 195 4.93 -1.82 11.92
CA ALA A 195 4.03 -2.71 12.66
C ALA A 195 4.68 -4.09 12.92
N LEU A 196 5.38 -4.64 11.93
CA LEU A 196 6.12 -5.89 12.05
C LEU A 196 7.27 -5.75 13.06
N LEU A 197 8.01 -4.63 13.06
CA LEU A 197 9.10 -4.35 13.99
C LEU A 197 8.62 -4.14 15.43
N LEU A 198 7.45 -3.54 15.62
CA LEU A 198 6.85 -3.37 16.95
C LEU A 198 6.12 -4.63 17.41
N GLY A 199 5.72 -5.51 16.48
CA GLY A 199 4.87 -6.67 16.78
C GLY A 199 3.45 -6.27 17.11
N GLN A 200 3.04 -5.09 16.65
CA GLN A 200 1.77 -4.48 16.98
C GLN A 200 1.25 -3.75 15.75
N TRP A 201 -0.01 -3.99 15.43
CA TRP A 201 -0.76 -3.20 14.47
C TRP A 201 -1.66 -2.22 15.21
N GLN A 202 -1.81 -1.03 14.65
CA GLN A 202 -2.74 -0.02 15.14
C GLN A 202 -3.88 0.12 14.15
N LEU A 203 -5.12 0.03 14.64
CA LEU A 203 -6.30 0.27 13.82
C LEU A 203 -6.70 1.74 13.90
N PRO A 204 -6.98 2.38 12.76
CA PRO A 204 -7.52 3.73 12.74
C PRO A 204 -8.91 3.74 13.40
N GLU A 205 -9.33 4.91 13.87
CA GLU A 205 -10.67 5.12 14.39
C GLU A 205 -11.71 4.97 13.27
N GLY A 206 -12.92 4.53 13.66
CA GLY A 206 -14.08 4.54 12.79
C GLY A 206 -14.84 5.87 12.86
N GLY A 207 -16.14 5.85 12.57
CA GLY A 207 -17.06 6.97 12.82
C GLY A 207 -17.66 7.60 11.57
N SER A 208 -17.07 7.38 10.41
CA SER A 208 -17.66 7.65 9.10
C SER A 208 -17.59 6.40 8.22
N PRO A 209 -18.40 6.28 7.17
CA PRO A 209 -18.30 5.15 6.24
C PRO A 209 -16.88 4.96 5.66
N ALA A 210 -16.21 6.04 5.25
CA ALA A 210 -14.83 5.98 4.75
C ALA A 210 -13.82 5.57 5.84
N ALA A 211 -13.99 6.05 7.07
CA ALA A 211 -13.12 5.67 8.19
C ALA A 211 -13.27 4.18 8.56
N TRP A 212 -14.50 3.64 8.54
CA TRP A 212 -14.72 2.21 8.74
C TRP A 212 -14.17 1.35 7.61
N LEU A 213 -14.24 1.82 6.35
CA LEU A 213 -13.61 1.13 5.22
C LEU A 213 -12.08 1.09 5.37
N HIS A 214 -11.49 2.21 5.77
CA HIS A 214 -10.05 2.30 6.05
C HIS A 214 -9.66 1.34 7.19
N ARG A 215 -10.40 1.35 8.31
CA ARG A 215 -10.18 0.42 9.42
C ARG A 215 -10.27 -1.04 9.00
N ALA A 216 -11.28 -1.40 8.20
CA ALA A 216 -11.41 -2.75 7.67
C ALA A 216 -10.20 -3.13 6.80
N SER A 217 -9.75 -2.21 5.94
CA SER A 217 -8.58 -2.42 5.06
C SER A 217 -7.30 -2.66 5.85
N VAL A 218 -7.02 -1.84 6.87
CA VAL A 218 -5.86 -2.02 7.77
C VAL A 218 -5.95 -3.34 8.55
N ALA A 219 -7.15 -3.72 9.02
CA ALA A 219 -7.34 -5.02 9.68
C ALA A 219 -7.09 -6.21 8.73
N LEU A 220 -7.48 -6.11 7.46
CA LEU A 220 -7.18 -7.15 6.46
C LEU A 220 -5.69 -7.22 6.10
N ASP A 221 -4.99 -6.08 6.10
CA ASP A 221 -3.53 -6.03 5.92
C ASP A 221 -2.85 -6.73 7.12
N ALA A 222 -3.27 -6.41 8.35
CA ALA A 222 -2.79 -7.05 9.57
C ALA A 222 -3.05 -8.57 9.58
N LEU A 223 -4.26 -9.00 9.16
CA LEU A 223 -4.61 -10.40 9.01
C LEU A 223 -3.67 -11.11 8.03
N SER A 224 -3.35 -10.45 6.91
CA SER A 224 -2.50 -11.03 5.85
C SER A 224 -1.05 -11.20 6.30
N ASP A 225 -0.56 -10.28 7.13
CA ASP A 225 0.83 -10.28 7.61
C ASP A 225 1.05 -11.17 8.83
N THR A 226 0.05 -11.29 9.70
CA THR A 226 0.17 -12.02 10.97
C THR A 226 -0.48 -13.40 10.96
N GLY A 227 -1.50 -13.61 10.11
CA GLY A 227 -2.35 -14.79 10.16
C GLY A 227 -3.25 -14.87 11.41
N ASP A 228 -3.26 -13.87 12.28
CA ASP A 228 -4.03 -13.90 13.52
C ASP A 228 -5.54 -13.68 13.23
N PRO A 229 -6.42 -14.64 13.56
CA PRO A 229 -7.85 -14.54 13.33
C PRO A 229 -8.54 -13.42 14.12
N ALA A 230 -7.87 -12.79 15.09
CA ALA A 230 -8.38 -11.58 15.74
C ALA A 230 -8.60 -10.44 14.73
N TRP A 231 -7.67 -10.25 13.79
CA TRP A 231 -7.78 -9.19 12.78
C TRP A 231 -8.92 -9.42 11.80
N ARG A 232 -9.26 -10.70 11.52
CA ARG A 232 -10.45 -11.05 10.76
C ARG A 232 -11.71 -10.55 11.45
N ARG A 233 -11.83 -10.74 12.77
CA ARG A 233 -12.98 -10.25 13.55
C ARG A 233 -13.06 -8.73 13.56
N GLU A 234 -11.92 -8.05 13.66
CA GLU A 234 -11.87 -6.58 13.56
C GLU A 234 -12.33 -6.07 12.18
N ALA A 235 -11.89 -6.73 11.10
CA ALA A 235 -12.34 -6.40 9.74
C ALA A 235 -13.86 -6.64 9.57
N GLN A 236 -14.38 -7.76 10.09
CA GLN A 236 -15.82 -8.06 10.09
C GLN A 236 -16.62 -6.99 10.83
N ALA A 237 -16.20 -6.64 12.05
CA ALA A 237 -16.86 -5.62 12.85
C ALA A 237 -16.85 -4.25 12.15
N ALA A 238 -15.72 -3.88 11.53
CA ALA A 238 -15.61 -2.63 10.78
C ALA A 238 -16.57 -2.58 9.58
N PHE A 239 -16.70 -3.67 8.81
CA PHE A 239 -17.67 -3.75 7.72
C PHE A 239 -19.13 -3.71 8.20
N GLN A 240 -19.43 -4.35 9.34
CA GLN A 240 -20.77 -4.30 9.94
C GLN A 240 -21.12 -2.87 10.38
N CYS A 241 -20.21 -2.18 11.07
CA CYS A 241 -20.40 -0.77 11.45
C CYS A 241 -20.55 0.14 10.22
N LEU A 242 -19.82 -0.13 9.13
CA LEU A 242 -20.00 0.61 7.88
C LEU A 242 -21.42 0.42 7.32
N ALA A 243 -21.91 -0.82 7.33
CA ALA A 243 -23.22 -1.14 6.77
C ALA A 243 -24.37 -0.46 7.50
N GLU A 244 -24.24 -0.24 8.81
CA GLU A 244 -25.25 0.46 9.61
C GLU A 244 -25.35 1.96 9.26
N LEU A 245 -24.33 2.54 8.62
CA LEU A 245 -24.24 3.98 8.38
C LEU A 245 -24.61 4.44 6.97
N GLY A 246 -24.76 3.55 5.98
CA GLY A 246 -24.89 3.96 4.57
C GLY A 246 -25.83 3.09 3.75
N ASP A 247 -26.86 3.70 3.17
CA ASP A 247 -27.89 3.00 2.38
C ASP A 247 -27.32 2.34 1.10
N ASP A 248 -26.50 3.04 0.32
CA ASP A 248 -25.96 2.54 -0.97
C ASP A 248 -24.69 1.66 -0.84
N THR A 249 -24.11 1.62 0.35
CA THR A 249 -22.88 0.86 0.68
C THR A 249 -23.15 -0.36 1.56
N ALA A 250 -24.30 -0.40 2.24
CA ALA A 250 -24.66 -1.46 3.19
C ALA A 250 -24.59 -2.86 2.58
N SER A 251 -25.09 -3.02 1.35
CA SER A 251 -25.13 -4.35 0.71
C SER A 251 -23.73 -4.92 0.48
N ASP A 252 -22.82 -4.12 -0.07
CA ASP A 252 -21.42 -4.56 -0.31
C ASP A 252 -20.71 -4.82 1.02
N ALA A 253 -20.91 -3.95 2.02
CA ALA A 253 -20.28 -4.08 3.33
C ALA A 253 -20.74 -5.33 4.10
N LEU A 254 -22.06 -5.61 4.13
CA LEU A 254 -22.59 -6.84 4.74
C LEU A 254 -22.09 -8.09 4.02
N TRP A 255 -22.00 -8.04 2.70
CA TRP A 255 -21.47 -9.16 1.93
C TRP A 255 -20.01 -9.43 2.29
N LEU A 256 -19.17 -8.38 2.34
CA LEU A 256 -17.75 -8.49 2.72
C LEU A 256 -17.56 -9.01 4.13
N ALA A 257 -18.35 -8.52 5.10
CA ALA A 257 -18.32 -9.02 6.48
C ALA A 257 -18.61 -10.53 6.55
N LYS A 258 -19.60 -11.00 5.80
CA LYS A 258 -19.97 -12.41 5.73
C LYS A 258 -18.94 -13.26 4.99
N ALA A 259 -18.36 -12.75 3.91
CA ALA A 259 -17.33 -13.47 3.16
C ALA A 259 -16.09 -13.80 4.00
N LEU A 260 -15.81 -13.00 5.03
CA LEU A 260 -14.73 -13.26 5.99
C LEU A 260 -14.97 -14.46 6.92
N ASP A 261 -16.16 -15.10 6.90
CA ASP A 261 -16.38 -16.36 7.61
C ASP A 261 -15.62 -17.54 6.97
N ASP A 262 -15.17 -17.41 5.73
CA ASP A 262 -14.41 -18.42 4.97
C ASP A 262 -12.89 -18.19 5.08
N ASP A 263 -12.09 -19.23 5.28
CA ASP A 263 -10.63 -19.12 5.30
C ASP A 263 -10.01 -18.75 3.95
N THR A 264 -10.76 -18.92 2.86
CA THR A 264 -10.42 -18.52 1.49
C THR A 264 -11.14 -17.22 1.08
N TRP A 265 -11.30 -16.31 2.04
CA TRP A 265 -12.05 -15.06 1.88
C TRP A 265 -11.56 -14.16 0.73
N LEU A 266 -10.24 -14.10 0.46
CA LEU A 266 -9.70 -13.26 -0.60
C LEU A 266 -9.76 -13.98 -1.96
N ASN A 267 -10.92 -13.87 -2.59
CA ASN A 267 -11.23 -14.36 -3.94
C ASN A 267 -11.69 -13.20 -4.86
N GLU A 268 -11.97 -13.50 -6.12
CA GLU A 268 -12.39 -12.54 -7.14
C GLU A 268 -13.67 -11.79 -6.73
N ALA A 269 -14.67 -12.49 -6.18
CA ALA A 269 -15.91 -11.87 -5.72
C ALA A 269 -15.66 -10.88 -4.57
N PHE A 270 -14.77 -11.22 -3.64
CA PHE A 270 -14.35 -10.29 -2.59
C PHE A 270 -13.73 -9.02 -3.17
N GLY A 271 -12.85 -9.17 -4.17
CA GLY A 271 -12.24 -8.03 -4.84
C GLY A 271 -13.25 -7.11 -5.53
N VAL A 272 -14.22 -7.68 -6.25
CA VAL A 272 -15.29 -6.93 -6.91
C VAL A 272 -16.11 -6.12 -5.91
N HIS A 273 -16.54 -6.73 -4.80
CA HIS A 273 -17.30 -6.02 -3.76
C HIS A 273 -16.46 -4.95 -3.05
N ALA A 274 -15.19 -5.24 -2.73
CA ALA A 274 -14.30 -4.30 -2.07
C ALA A 274 -14.00 -3.06 -2.93
N LEU A 275 -13.79 -3.25 -4.25
CA LEU A 275 -13.59 -2.14 -5.19
C LEU A 275 -14.87 -1.33 -5.44
N SER A 276 -16.03 -2.00 -5.54
CA SER A 276 -17.33 -1.33 -5.62
C SER A 276 -17.53 -0.40 -4.41
N LEU A 277 -17.24 -0.91 -3.21
CA LEU A 277 -17.36 -0.16 -1.97
C LEU A 277 -16.37 1.02 -1.91
N SER A 278 -15.11 0.79 -2.24
CA SER A 278 -14.06 1.84 -2.31
C SER A 278 -14.44 2.97 -3.27
N ARG A 279 -14.97 2.66 -4.46
CA ARG A 279 -15.39 3.68 -5.43
C ARG A 279 -16.56 4.54 -4.94
N LYS A 280 -17.47 3.96 -4.14
CA LYS A 280 -18.62 4.70 -3.55
C LYS A 280 -18.22 5.56 -2.36
N LEU A 281 -17.07 5.27 -1.75
CA LEU A 281 -16.54 5.94 -0.56
C LEU A 281 -15.14 6.51 -0.86
N PRO A 282 -15.00 7.44 -1.83
CA PRO A 282 -13.72 8.11 -2.04
C PRO A 282 -13.34 8.82 -0.74
N GLY A 283 -12.22 8.41 -0.15
CA GLY A 283 -11.83 8.85 1.17
C GLY A 283 -10.90 10.06 1.14
N ASP A 284 -11.20 11.07 1.97
CA ASP A 284 -10.23 12.06 2.47
C ASP A 284 -9.53 11.56 3.75
N ALA A 285 -9.40 10.23 3.91
CA ALA A 285 -8.81 9.66 5.11
C ALA A 285 -7.29 9.92 5.14
N ALA A 286 -6.74 10.04 6.35
CA ALA A 286 -5.31 10.13 6.50
C ALA A 286 -4.72 8.72 6.42
N LEU A 287 -4.11 8.36 5.29
CA LEU A 287 -3.47 7.05 5.08
C LEU A 287 -2.31 6.81 6.06
N SER A 288 -2.04 5.53 6.35
CA SER A 288 -0.98 5.04 7.25
C SER A 288 0.32 4.71 6.51
#